data_AF-A0ABC8EUL0-F1
#
_entry.id   AF-A0ABC8EUL0-F1
#
_cell.length_a   1.000
_cell.length_b   1.000
_cell.length_c   1.000
_cell.angle_alpha   90.00
_cell.angle_beta   90.00
_cell.angle_gamma   90.00
#
_symmetry.space_group_name_H-M   'P 1'
#
loop_
_entity.id
_entity.type
_entity.pdbx_description
1 polymer ?
#
loop_
_entity_poly.entity_id
_entity_poly.type
_entity_poly.pdbx_seq_one_letter_code
_entity_poly.pdbx_strand_id
1 'polypeptide(L)' 'MFLVFGSETHGLPADILSAYPDAVYHIPIRRKIRSLNLSTAAGIALYESLRSYPDFHQWLAAGES' A
#
# COMPACT_ATOMS: atom_id res chain seq x y z
N MET A 1 11.98 -0.31 5.21
CA MET A 1 10.55 -0.05 5.41
C MET A 1 9.79 -1.34 5.18
N PHE A 2 8.80 -1.63 6.01
CA PHE A 2 7.93 -2.80 5.85
C PHE A 2 6.48 -2.36 5.69
N LEU A 3 5.78 -2.95 4.72
CA LEU A 3 4.34 -2.81 4.54
C LEU A 3 3.72 -4.15 4.91
N VAL A 4 2.91 -4.16 5.96
CA VAL A 4 2.27 -5.37 6.48
C VAL A 4 0.81 -5.36 6.06
N PHE A 5 0.35 -6.43 5.41
CA PHE A 5 -1.02 -6.57 4.96
C PHE A 5 -1.69 -7.77 5.62
N GLY A 6 -2.97 -7.59 5.92
CA GLY A 6 -3.82 -8.67 6.39
C GLY A 6 -4.23 -9.62 5.27
N SER A 7 -4.77 -10.78 5.66
CA SER A 7 -5.45 -11.66 4.70
C SER A 7 -6.72 -10.99 4.14
N GLU A 8 -7.15 -11.35 2.93
CA GLU A 8 -8.37 -10.80 2.33
C GLU A 8 -9.63 -11.07 3.17
N THR A 9 -9.65 -12.21 3.86
CA THR A 9 -10.82 -12.63 4.64
C THR A 9 -10.84 -12.06 6.05
N HIS A 10 -9.70 -12.04 6.73
CA HIS A 10 -9.63 -11.73 8.17
C HIS A 10 -8.94 -10.38 8.47
N GLY A 11 -8.34 -9.73 7.47
CA GLY A 11 -7.56 -8.52 7.69
C GLY A 11 -6.32 -8.77 8.55
N LEU A 12 -5.87 -7.71 9.23
CA LEU A 12 -4.72 -7.76 10.13
C LEU A 12 -5.14 -8.35 11.49
N PRO A 13 -4.31 -9.22 12.10
CA PRO A 13 -4.49 -9.67 13.47
C PRO A 13 -4.58 -8.50 14.47
N ALA A 14 -5.41 -8.65 15.51
CA ALA A 14 -5.68 -7.59 16.49
C ALA A 14 -4.46 -7.24 17.35
N ASP A 15 -3.58 -8.21 17.61
CA ASP A 15 -2.30 -8.02 18.29
C ASP A 15 -1.35 -7.12 17.49
N ILE A 16 -1.27 -7.30 16.16
CA ILE A 16 -0.52 -6.40 15.27
C ILE A 16 -1.09 -4.98 15.31
N LEU A 17 -2.41 -4.83 15.21
CA LEU A 17 -3.06 -3.51 15.29
C LEU A 17 -2.80 -2.82 16.62
N SER A 18 -2.79 -3.58 17.72
CA SER A 18 -2.54 -3.06 19.07
C SER A 18 -1.06 -2.72 19.30
N ALA A 19 -0.14 -3.44 18.65
CA ALA A 19 1.30 -3.20 18.74
C ALA A 19 1.75 -1.96 17.95
N TYR A 20 1.04 -1.58 16.89
CA TYR A 20 1.41 -0.48 15.99
C TYR A 20 0.26 0.51 15.74
N PRO A 21 -0.37 1.08 16.78
CA PRO A 21 -1.59 1.89 16.63
C PRO A 21 -1.38 3.14 15.77
N ASP A 22 -0.18 3.74 15.81
CA ASP A 22 0.17 4.94 15.04
C ASP A 22 0.64 4.63 13.60
N ALA A 23 0.76 3.36 13.25
CA ALA A 23 1.17 2.90 11.93
C ALA A 23 0.08 2.09 11.22
N VAL A 24 -1.19 2.36 11.55
CA VAL A 24 -2.36 1.79 10.87
C VAL A 24 -2.89 2.79 9.84
N TYR A 25 -2.97 2.35 8.59
CA TYR A 25 -3.43 3.17 7.47
C TYR A 25 -4.57 2.47 6.72
N HIS A 26 -5.42 3.27 6.07
CA HIS A 26 -6.53 2.78 5.26
C HIS A 26 -6.56 3.49 3.90
N ILE A 27 -6.78 2.71 2.83
CA ILE A 27 -6.97 3.25 1.48
C ILE A 27 -8.43 3.67 1.32
N PRO A 28 -8.75 4.96 1.12
CA PRO A 28 -10.13 5.39 0.95
C PRO A 28 -10.83 4.69 -0.22
N ILE A 29 -12.02 4.14 0.03
CA ILE A 29 -12.85 3.48 -0.99
C ILE A 29 -14.26 4.09 -1.04
N ARG A 30 -14.92 4.04 -2.20
CA ARG A 30 -16.31 4.50 -2.36
C ARG A 30 -17.28 3.46 -1.79
N ARG A 31 -18.41 3.90 -1.21
CA ARG A 31 -19.42 3.03 -0.53
C ARG A 31 -20.00 1.87 -1.36
N LYS A 32 -19.81 1.85 -2.68
CA LYS A 32 -20.28 0.76 -3.56
C LYS A 32 -19.35 -0.46 -3.57
N ILE A 33 -18.12 -0.34 -3.07
CA ILE A 33 -17.15 -1.44 -2.96
C ILE A 33 -16.83 -1.72 -1.49
N ARG A 34 -16.68 -2.99 -1.12
CA ARG A 34 -16.39 -3.41 0.26
C ARG A 34 -14.91 -3.41 0.60
N SER A 35 -14.07 -3.73 -0.38
CA SER A 35 -12.61 -3.74 -0.27
C SER A 35 -12.01 -3.68 -1.67
N LEU A 36 -10.73 -3.31 -1.74
CA LEU A 36 -9.89 -3.62 -2.90
C LEU A 36 -9.38 -5.06 -2.75
N ASN A 37 -9.00 -5.69 -3.87
CA ASN A 37 -8.21 -6.92 -3.77
C ASN A 37 -6.85 -6.60 -3.12
N LEU A 38 -6.20 -7.63 -2.57
CA LEU A 38 -4.96 -7.43 -1.82
C LEU A 38 -3.83 -6.87 -2.70
N SER A 39 -3.73 -7.31 -3.96
CA SER A 39 -2.67 -6.86 -4.87
C SER A 39 -2.78 -5.38 -5.23
N THR A 40 -3.99 -4.86 -5.44
CA THR A 40 -4.25 -3.43 -5.70
C THR A 40 -3.92 -2.61 -4.46
N ALA A 41 -4.33 -3.07 -3.27
CA ALA A 41 -3.99 -2.38 -2.02
C ALA A 41 -2.47 -2.32 -1.80
N ALA A 42 -1.76 -3.42 -2.03
CA ALA A 42 -0.31 -3.48 -1.93
C ALA A 42 0.39 -2.54 -2.91
N GLY A 43 -0.07 -2.51 -4.17
CA GLY A 43 0.45 -1.58 -5.18
C GLY A 43 0.27 -0.12 -4.77
N ILE A 44 -0.93 0.28 -4.32
CA ILE A 44 -1.19 1.65 -3.86
C ILE A 44 -0.27 2.04 -2.70
N ALA A 45 -0.17 1.18 -1.67
CA ALA A 45 0.67 1.45 -0.51
C ALA A 45 2.16 1.56 -0.88
N LEU A 46 2.64 0.70 -1.78
CA LEU A 46 4.01 0.74 -2.27
C LEU A 46 4.28 2.07 -3.00
N TYR A 47 3.45 2.46 -3.96
CA TYR A 47 3.66 3.71 -4.70
C TYR A 47 3.54 4.96 -3.82
N GLU A 48 2.61 4.98 -2.87
CA GLU A 48 2.51 6.09 -1.91
C GLU A 48 3.77 6.18 -1.04
N SER A 49 4.28 5.05 -0.58
CA SER A 49 5.50 5.02 0.22
C SER A 49 6.75 5.48 -0.54
N LEU A 50 6.73 5.31 -1.88
CA LEU A 50 7.81 5.71 -2.77
C LEU A 50 7.65 7.14 -3.32
N ARG A 51 6.50 7.79 -3.11
CA ARG A 51 6.18 9.13 -3.62
C ARG A 51 7.21 10.20 -3.23
N SER A 52 7.82 10.05 -2.06
CA SER A 52 8.82 11.01 -1.55
C SER A 52 10.24 10.74 -2.05
N TYR A 53 10.46 9.65 -2.80
CA TYR A 53 11.77 9.30 -3.35
C TYR A 53 11.94 9.95 -4.74
N PRO A 54 12.90 10.88 -4.91
CA PRO A 54 13.05 11.66 -6.14
C PRO A 54 13.23 10.81 -7.41
N ASP A 55 13.88 9.66 -7.28
CA ASP A 55 14.31 8.85 -8.44
C ASP A 55 13.33 7.76 -8.84
N PHE A 56 12.23 7.57 -8.11
CA PHE A 56 11.32 6.46 -8.36
C PHE A 56 10.42 6.64 -9.60
N HIS A 57 10.19 7.88 -10.02
CA HIS A 57 9.40 8.20 -11.22
C HIS A 57 10.25 8.36 -12.49
N GLN A 58 11.56 8.11 -12.41
CA GLN A 58 12.41 8.14 -13.60
C GLN A 58 12.11 6.92 -14.47
N TRP A 59 11.21 7.09 -15.43
CA TRP A 59 11.22 6.29 -16.65
C TRP A 59 12.57 6.57 -17.31
N LEU A 60 13.55 5.70 -17.09
CA LEU A 60 14.75 5.67 -17.91
C LEU A 60 14.27 5.43 -19.33
N ALA A 61 14.18 6.49 -20.12
CA ALA A 61 13.98 6.42 -21.56
C ALA A 61 15.20 5.70 -22.15
N ALA A 62 15.21 4.39 -22.03
CA ALA A 62 16.18 3.53 -22.66
C ALA A 62 15.83 3.51 -24.16
N GLY A 63 16.56 4.32 -24.95
CA GLY A 63 16.70 4.07 -26.38
C GLY A 63 16.52 5.23 -27.36
N GLU A 64 16.80 6.49 -27.01
CA GLU A 64 17.10 7.51 -28.04
C GLU A 64 18.62 7.70 -28.15
N SER A 65 19.25 6.84 -28.95
CA SER A 65 20.52 7.06 -29.67
C SER A 65 20.58 6.12 -30.85
#